data_AF-A0A183SBK1-F1
#
_entry.id   AF-A0A183SBK1-F1
#
_cell.length_a   1.000
_cell.length_b   1.000
_cell.length_c   1.000
_cell.angle_alpha   90.00
_cell.angle_beta   90.00
_cell.angle_gamma   90.00
#
_symmetry.space_group_name_H-M   'P 1'
#
loop_
_entity.id
_entity.type
_entity.pdbx_description
1 polymer ?
#
loop_
_entity_poly.entity_id
_entity_poly.type
_entity_poly.pdbx_seq_one_letter_code
_entity_poly.pdbx_strand_id
1 'polypeptide(L)'
;LANARIVDYPIVYCNEGFAKLTGYNRVDIMQKSGSCAYLYGDQTSEEMKNRLMGALDNHTKEQLEILLYKKNSMLGIHFFT
;
A
#
# COMPACT_ATOMS: atom_id res chain seq x y z
N LEU A 1 21.76 18.16 -6.97
CA LEU A 1 20.34 18.08 -7.35
C LEU A 1 19.83 16.69 -7.00
N ALA A 2 18.91 16.59 -6.04
CA ALA A 2 18.36 15.31 -5.61
C ALA A 2 17.31 14.85 -6.63
N ASN A 3 17.44 13.63 -7.13
CA ASN A 3 16.45 12.99 -8.00
C ASN A 3 15.19 12.68 -7.18
N ALA A 4 14.32 13.67 -6.99
CA ALA A 4 13.00 13.46 -6.43
C ALA A 4 12.19 12.67 -7.48
N ARG A 5 12.17 11.34 -7.37
CA ARG A 5 11.18 10.54 -8.08
C ARG A 5 9.81 10.99 -7.57
N ILE A 6 8.98 11.53 -8.46
CA ILE A 6 7.59 11.82 -8.13
C ILE A 6 6.92 10.47 -7.91
N VAL A 7 6.53 10.21 -6.66
CA VAL A 7 5.76 9.03 -6.27
C VAL A 7 4.35 9.54 -6.01
N ASP A 8 3.38 9.05 -6.78
CA ASP A 8 1.98 9.38 -6.56
C ASP A 8 1.54 8.88 -5.18
N TYR A 9 0.77 9.70 -4.46
CA TYR A 9 0.32 9.44 -3.08
C TYR A 9 1.50 9.16 -2.13
N PRO A 10 2.41 10.11 -1.88
CA PRO A 10 3.62 9.86 -1.11
C PRO A 10 3.32 9.46 0.35
N ILE A 11 3.99 8.42 0.84
CA ILE A 11 3.91 8.01 2.25
C ILE A 11 4.81 8.93 3.07
N VAL A 12 4.21 9.75 3.94
CA VAL A 12 4.94 10.67 4.84
C VAL A 12 5.17 10.10 6.25
N TYR A 13 4.54 8.97 6.56
CA TYR A 13 4.66 8.30 7.85
C TYR A 13 4.46 6.79 7.72
N CYS A 14 5.29 6.02 8.42
CA CYS A 14 5.14 4.58 8.57
C CYS A 14 5.39 4.19 10.02
N ASN A 15 4.39 3.56 10.66
CA ASN A 15 4.56 3.00 12.00
C ASN A 15 5.30 1.64 11.94
N GLU A 16 5.84 1.24 13.09
CA GLU A 16 6.58 -0.03 13.24
C GLU A 16 5.72 -1.28 13.01
N GLY A 17 4.44 -1.24 13.40
CA GLY A 17 3.52 -2.35 13.22
C GLY A 17 3.31 -2.67 11.74
N PHE A 18 3.04 -1.65 10.92
CA PHE A 18 2.86 -1.78 9.49
C PHE A 18 4.12 -2.29 8.78
N ALA A 19 5.29 -1.78 9.15
CA ALA A 19 6.56 -2.29 8.61
C ALA A 19 6.75 -3.79 8.89
N LYS A 20 6.56 -4.22 10.15
CA LYS A 20 6.66 -5.63 10.54
C LYS A 20 5.63 -6.51 9.85
N LEU A 21 4.40 -6.03 9.75
CA LEU A 21 3.28 -6.73 9.12
C LEU A 21 3.56 -6.99 7.65
N THR A 22 3.93 -5.95 6.90
CA THR A 22 4.20 -6.03 5.46
C THR A 22 5.56 -6.64 5.11
N GLY A 23 6.48 -6.77 6.08
CA GLY A 23 7.82 -7.33 5.86
C GLY A 23 8.79 -6.36 5.17
N TYR A 24 8.40 -5.11 4.97
CA TYR A 24 9.29 -4.05 4.52
C TYR A 24 9.87 -3.30 5.71
N ASN A 25 11.10 -2.81 5.58
CA ASN A 25 11.63 -1.87 6.57
C ASN A 25 11.00 -0.46 6.33
N ARG A 26 11.09 0.43 7.32
CA ARG A 26 10.51 1.78 7.22
C ARG A 26 11.07 2.58 6.05
N VAL A 27 12.38 2.49 5.79
CA VAL A 27 13.03 3.22 4.70
C VAL A 27 12.50 2.79 3.34
N ASP A 28 12.30 1.49 3.13
CA ASP A 28 11.71 0.95 1.90
C ASP A 28 10.30 1.50 1.69
N ILE A 29 9.46 1.51 2.74
CA ILE A 29 8.06 1.96 2.67
C ILE A 29 7.96 3.45 2.36
N MET A 30 8.83 4.27 2.95
CA MET A 30 8.84 5.72 2.71
C MET A 30 9.18 6.09 1.25
N GLN A 31 9.68 5.14 0.45
CA GLN A 31 9.94 5.31 -0.99
C GLN A 31 8.84 4.68 -1.88
N LYS A 32 7.73 4.24 -1.30
CA LYS A 32 6.58 3.66 -1.99
C LYS A 32 5.38 4.61 -2.03
N SER A 33 4.45 4.29 -2.91
CA SER A 33 3.14 4.94 -3.00
C SER A 33 2.18 4.43 -1.93
N GLY A 34 1.35 5.33 -1.40
CA GLY A 34 0.28 5.07 -0.45
C GLY A 34 -0.88 4.24 -1.04
N SER A 35 -0.92 4.06 -2.37
CA SER A 35 -1.83 3.10 -3.02
C SER A 35 -1.57 1.65 -2.63
N CYS A 36 -0.46 1.37 -1.94
CA CYS A 36 -0.09 0.02 -1.49
C CYS A 36 0.06 -1.01 -2.62
N ALA A 37 0.21 -0.57 -3.87
CA ALA A 37 0.34 -1.46 -5.03
C ALA A 37 1.53 -2.43 -4.93
N TYR A 38 2.56 -2.07 -4.17
CA TYR A 38 3.71 -2.94 -3.88
C TYR A 38 3.39 -4.14 -2.97
N LEU A 39 2.16 -4.21 -2.43
CA LEU A 39 1.65 -5.31 -1.62
C LEU A 39 0.59 -6.13 -2.37
N TYR A 40 0.30 -5.83 -3.64
CA TYR A 40 -0.62 -6.64 -4.42
C TYR A 40 0.00 -8.00 -4.76
N GLY A 41 -0.86 -9.00 -4.94
CA GLY A 41 -0.47 -10.31 -5.48
C GLY A 41 -1.60 -10.90 -6.32
N ASP A 42 -1.44 -12.16 -6.70
CA ASP A 42 -2.26 -12.80 -7.74
C ASP A 42 -3.76 -12.83 -7.41
N GLN A 43 -4.12 -12.91 -6.13
CA GLN A 43 -5.52 -12.95 -5.69
C GLN A 43 -6.02 -11.61 -5.13
N THR A 44 -5.25 -10.53 -5.24
CA THR A 44 -5.75 -9.19 -4.89
C THR A 44 -6.82 -8.77 -5.90
N SER A 45 -8.06 -8.62 -5.43
CA SER A 45 -9.22 -8.28 -6.27
C SER A 45 -9.05 -6.97 -7.03
N GLU A 46 -9.26 -6.99 -8.35
CA GLU A 46 -9.28 -5.78 -9.20
C GLU A 46 -10.35 -4.78 -8.78
N GLU A 47 -11.51 -5.26 -8.32
CA GLU A 47 -12.57 -4.39 -7.81
C GLU A 47 -12.08 -3.58 -6.62
N MET A 48 -11.36 -4.22 -5.68
CA MET A 48 -10.84 -3.53 -4.49
C MET A 48 -9.71 -2.56 -4.85
N LYS A 49 -8.85 -2.91 -5.83
CA LYS A 49 -7.81 -2.00 -6.36
C LYS A 49 -8.46 -0.73 -6.93
N ASN A 50 -9.49 -0.89 -7.75
CA ASN A 50 -10.18 0.23 -8.39
C ASN A 50 -10.90 1.11 -7.37
N ARG A 51 -11.53 0.52 -6.34
CA ARG A 51 -12.15 1.28 -5.25
C ARG A 51 -11.12 2.09 -4.47
N LEU A 52 -10.02 1.46 -4.04
CA LEU A 52 -8.93 2.15 -3.34
C LEU A 52 -8.38 3.33 -4.16
N MET A 53 -8.11 3.12 -5.45
CA MET A 53 -7.65 4.19 -6.34
C MET A 53 -8.70 5.29 -6.51
N GLY A 54 -9.97 4.92 -6.71
CA GLY A 54 -11.07 5.88 -6.79
C GLY A 54 -11.19 6.74 -5.53
N ALA A 55 -11.02 6.17 -4.33
CA ALA A 55 -11.02 6.95 -3.09
C ALA A 55 -9.83 7.92 -3.00
N LEU A 56 -8.63 7.49 -3.40
CA LEU A 56 -7.43 8.32 -3.43
C LEU A 56 -7.56 9.48 -4.42
N ASP A 57 -7.97 9.18 -5.65
CA ASP A 57 -8.09 10.14 -6.76
C ASP A 57 -9.18 11.18 -6.47
N ASN A 58 -10.30 10.77 -5.87
CA ASN A 58 -11.41 11.66 -5.53
C ASN A 58 -11.29 12.30 -4.15
N HIS A 59 -10.22 11.99 -3.39
CA HIS A 59 -10.00 12.47 -2.02
C HIS A 59 -11.17 12.19 -1.08
N THR A 60 -11.79 11.01 -1.21
CA THR A 60 -12.93 10.58 -0.39
C THR A 60 -12.49 9.59 0.68
N LYS A 61 -13.26 9.54 1.78
CA LYS A 61 -13.09 8.51 2.80
C LYS A 61 -13.82 7.25 2.35
N GLU A 62 -13.13 6.13 2.33
CA GLU A 62 -13.70 4.81 2.06
C GLU A 62 -13.19 3.80 3.09
N GLN A 63 -14.04 2.82 3.42
CA GLN A 63 -13.67 1.64 4.20
C GLN A 63 -13.80 0.41 3.31
N LEU A 64 -12.74 -0.37 3.21
CA LEU A 64 -12.69 -1.58 2.37
C LEU A 64 -11.83 -2.67 3.01
N GLU A 65 -12.05 -3.90 2.56
CA GLU A 65 -11.24 -5.06 2.91
C GLU A 65 -10.51 -5.53 1.65
N ILE A 66 -9.18 -5.59 1.70
CA ILE A 66 -8.33 -5.98 0.58
C ILE A 66 -7.30 -7.02 1.00
N LEU A 67 -7.15 -8.04 0.16
CA LEU A 67 -6.11 -9.07 0.30
C LEU A 67 -4.77 -8.54 -0.24
N LEU A 68 -3.81 -8.37 0.65
CA LEU A 68 -2.45 -7.92 0.34
C LEU A 68 -1.43 -9.01 0.71
N TYR A 69 -0.21 -8.91 0.21
CA TYR A 69 0.84 -9.91 0.39
C TYR A 69 2.07 -9.31 1.04
N LYS A 70 2.69 -10.09 1.92
CA LYS A 70 3.92 -9.70 2.60
C LYS A 70 5.10 -9.76 1.62
N LYS A 71 6.09 -8.88 1.79
CA LYS A 71 7.36 -8.91 1.03
C LYS A 71 7.95 -10.33 1.04
N ASN A 72 8.24 -10.87 -0.14
CA ASN A 72 8.85 -12.19 -0.35
C ASN A 72 8.10 -13.37 0.32
N SER A 73 6.77 -13.26 0.47
CA SER A 73 5.95 -14.33 1.06
C SER A 73 4.62 -14.45 0.35
N MET A 74 4.17 -15.69 0.12
CA MET A 74 2.83 -15.96 -0.42
C MET A 74 1.73 -15.87 0.65
N LEU A 75 2.08 -15.53 1.90
CA LEU A 75 1.10 -15.37 2.97
C LEU A 75 0.37 -14.03 2.84
N GLY A 76 -0.93 -14.11 2.60
CA GLY A 76 -1.82 -12.96 2.54
C GLY A 76 -2.05 -12.31 3.90
N ILE A 77 -2.27 -11.00 3.90
CA ILE A 77 -2.65 -10.16 5.03
C ILE A 77 -3.94 -9.45 4.63
N HIS A 78 -4.97 -9.59 5.45
CA HIS A 78 -6.20 -8.81 5.28
C HIS A 78 -5.99 -7.44 5.94
N PHE A 79 -6.05 -6.38 5.15
CA PHE A 79 -6.02 -5.01 5.65
C PHE A 79 -7.44 -4.43 5.65
N PHE A 80 -7.85 -3.94 6.82
CA PHE A 80 -9.04 -3.10 6.98
C PHE A 80 -8.55 -1.65 7.03
N THR A 81 -8.94 -0.82 6.06
CA THR A 81 -8.71 0.64 6.10
C THR A 81 -9.99 1.40 6.36
#